data_AF-A0A0C9QZD0-F1
#
_entry.id   AF-A0A0C9QZD0-F1
#
_cell.length_a   1.000
_cell.length_b   1.000
_cell.length_c   1.000
_cell.angle_alpha   90.00
_cell.angle_beta   90.00
_cell.angle_gamma   90.00
#
_symmetry.space_group_name_H-M   'P 1'
#
loop_
_entity.id
_entity.type
_entity.pdbx_description
1 polymer ?
#
loop_
_entity_poly.entity_id
_entity_poly.type
_entity_poly.pdbx_seq_one_letter_code
_entity_poly.pdbx_strand_id
1 'polypeptide(L)'
;CTQLQIRFTARYPKRQCLLEINLKQEKVFTIFKLPSEMITLQSFCKYVRWQEKGPLIYNPERGQEKCKVYCNEQSSSMMWIFARPDGFSCSPQNVCYLGRCTRRPDVKRIYNDAYRHLRN
;
A
#
# COMPACT_ATOMS: atom_id res chain seq x y z
N CYS A 1 -15.51 4.59 -12.85
CA CYS A 1 -15.65 3.43 -13.75
C CYS A 1 -15.47 2.09 -13.05
N THR A 2 -14.36 1.84 -12.33
CA THR A 2 -14.06 0.53 -11.72
C THR A 2 -15.11 0.03 -10.72
N GLN A 3 -15.60 0.87 -9.81
CA GLN A 3 -16.64 0.46 -8.85
C GLN A 3 -17.93 -0.01 -9.53
N LEU A 4 -18.37 0.68 -10.59
CA LEU A 4 -19.56 0.30 -11.34
C LEU A 4 -19.37 -1.05 -12.04
N GLN A 5 -18.20 -1.26 -12.65
CA GLN A 5 -17.83 -2.52 -13.29
C GLN A 5 -17.72 -3.68 -12.29
N ILE A 6 -17.15 -3.46 -11.11
CA ILE A 6 -17.13 -4.50 -10.05
C ILE A 6 -18.55 -4.86 -9.63
N ARG A 7 -19.42 -3.87 -9.37
CA ARG A 7 -20.82 -4.13 -8.98
C ARG A 7 -21.60 -4.88 -10.05
N PHE A 8 -21.44 -4.47 -11.31
CA PHE A 8 -22.08 -5.12 -12.44
C PHE A 8 -21.58 -6.56 -12.61
N THR A 9 -20.27 -6.75 -12.56
CA THR A 9 -19.67 -8.04 -12.83
C THR A 9 -19.74 -9.03 -11.67
N ALA A 10 -19.85 -8.57 -10.42
CA ALA A 10 -20.04 -9.42 -9.24
C ALA A 10 -21.35 -10.24 -9.28
N ARG A 11 -22.34 -9.79 -10.05
CA ARG A 11 -23.64 -10.47 -10.21
C ARG A 11 -23.67 -11.49 -11.34
N TYR A 12 -22.55 -11.72 -12.03
CA TYR A 12 -22.51 -12.72 -13.10
C TYR A 12 -22.55 -14.15 -12.55
N PRO A 13 -23.35 -15.06 -13.13
CA PRO A 13 -23.50 -16.44 -12.64
C PRO A 13 -22.18 -17.22 -12.50
N LYS A 14 -21.18 -16.92 -13.34
CA LYS A 14 -19.86 -17.56 -13.29
C LYS A 14 -18.95 -17.06 -12.14
N ARG A 15 -19.42 -16.13 -11.29
CA ARG A 15 -18.65 -15.56 -10.19
C ARG A 15 -19.27 -15.81 -8.81
N GLN A 16 -20.21 -16.77 -8.75
CA GLN A 16 -20.85 -17.23 -7.52
C GLN A 16 -19.82 -17.59 -6.43
N CYS A 17 -18.67 -18.16 -6.82
CA CYS A 17 -17.58 -18.54 -5.91
C CYS A 17 -16.95 -17.36 -5.16
N LEU A 18 -17.11 -16.12 -5.61
CA LEU A 18 -16.67 -14.92 -4.89
C LEU A 18 -17.71 -14.41 -3.89
N LEU A 19 -18.95 -14.88 -4.01
CA LEU A 19 -20.07 -14.55 -3.12
C LEU A 19 -20.27 -15.62 -2.05
N GLU A 20 -19.85 -16.85 -2.32
CA GLU A 20 -19.84 -17.95 -1.36
C GLU A 20 -18.67 -17.80 -0.39
N ILE A 21 -18.94 -17.79 0.91
CA ILE A 21 -17.91 -17.82 1.95
C ILE A 21 -17.39 -19.27 2.03
N ASN A 22 -16.46 -19.63 1.14
CA ASN A 22 -15.82 -20.95 1.09
C ASN A 22 -14.53 -21.03 1.93
N LEU A 23 -14.40 -20.18 2.96
CA LEU A 23 -13.23 -20.17 3.83
C LEU A 23 -13.39 -21.24 4.92
N LYS A 24 -12.40 -22.14 5.04
CA LYS A 24 -12.17 -22.83 6.31
C LYS A 24 -12.06 -21.77 7.40
N GLN A 25 -12.60 -22.02 8.60
CA GLN A 25 -12.44 -21.14 9.75
C GLN A 25 -10.97 -21.11 10.22
N GLU A 26 -10.10 -20.55 9.40
CA GLU A 26 -8.74 -20.20 9.78
C GLU A 26 -8.80 -18.82 10.41
N LYS A 27 -8.13 -18.65 11.55
CA LYS A 27 -8.02 -17.34 12.19
C LYS A 27 -7.22 -16.43 11.27
N VAL A 28 -7.92 -15.52 10.58
CA VAL A 28 -7.27 -14.42 9.87
C VAL A 28 -6.70 -13.47 10.91
N PHE A 29 -5.39 -13.42 11.05
CA PHE A 29 -4.73 -12.49 11.96
C PHE A 29 -4.70 -11.09 11.34
N THR A 30 -5.42 -10.15 11.96
CA THR A 30 -5.32 -8.74 11.58
C THR A 30 -4.06 -8.13 12.17
N ILE A 31 -3.20 -7.57 11.33
CA ILE A 31 -1.96 -6.90 11.74
C ILE A 31 -2.16 -5.39 11.58
N PHE A 32 -2.07 -4.64 12.67
CA PHE A 32 -2.19 -3.17 12.67
C PHE A 32 -0.82 -2.49 12.53
N LYS A 33 -0.10 -2.82 11.45
CA LYS A 33 1.22 -2.24 11.14
C LYS A 33 1.14 -1.45 9.84
N LEU A 34 1.80 -0.29 9.80
CA LEU A 34 2.01 0.42 8.54
C LEU A 34 3.11 -0.27 7.72
N PRO A 35 3.12 -0.11 6.38
CA PRO A 35 4.18 -0.65 5.53
C PRO A 35 5.60 -0.36 6.01
N SER A 36 5.87 0.83 6.56
CA SER A 36 7.18 1.17 7.12
C SER A 36 7.69 0.26 8.24
N GLU A 37 6.79 -0.47 8.89
CA GLU A 37 7.10 -1.41 9.98
C GLU A 37 7.31 -2.84 9.45
N MET A 38 7.13 -3.05 8.15
CA MET A 38 7.17 -4.35 7.49
C MET A 38 8.20 -4.42 6.37
N ILE A 39 8.51 -3.28 5.73
CA ILE A 39 9.41 -3.20 4.59
C ILE A 39 10.39 -2.03 4.73
N THR A 40 11.47 -2.06 3.95
CA THR A 40 12.40 -0.94 3.75
C THR A 40 12.15 -0.27 2.39
N LEU A 41 12.65 0.95 2.19
CA LEU A 41 12.56 1.61 0.87
C LEU A 41 13.42 0.90 -0.18
N GLN A 42 14.52 0.28 0.23
CA GLN A 42 15.33 -0.59 -0.62
C GLN A 42 14.51 -1.79 -1.12
N SER A 43 13.85 -2.52 -0.22
CA SER A 43 13.00 -3.66 -0.60
C SER A 43 11.81 -3.20 -1.43
N PHE A 44 11.22 -2.04 -1.13
CA PHE A 44 10.16 -1.46 -1.94
C PHE A 44 10.61 -1.25 -3.39
N CYS A 45 11.71 -0.52 -3.62
CA CYS A 45 12.24 -0.29 -4.97
C CYS A 45 12.57 -1.60 -5.70
N LYS A 46 13.11 -2.59 -4.99
CA LYS A 46 13.43 -3.89 -5.57
C LYS A 46 12.20 -4.63 -6.11
N TYR A 47 11.05 -4.53 -5.44
CA TYR A 47 9.88 -5.37 -5.72
C TYR A 47 8.70 -4.66 -6.38
N VAL A 48 8.60 -3.34 -6.30
CA VAL A 48 7.42 -2.57 -6.75
C VAL A 48 7.00 -2.85 -8.20
N ARG A 49 7.95 -3.18 -9.07
CA ARG A 49 7.68 -3.50 -10.49
C ARG A 49 8.49 -4.68 -11.03
N TRP A 50 8.94 -5.56 -10.14
CA TRP A 50 9.90 -6.60 -10.51
C TRP A 50 9.40 -7.52 -11.62
N GLN A 51 8.09 -7.83 -11.64
CA GLN A 51 7.47 -8.69 -12.66
C GLN A 51 7.34 -8.02 -14.03
N GLU A 52 7.29 -6.69 -14.09
CA GLU A 52 7.06 -5.94 -15.33
C GLU A 52 8.35 -5.44 -15.96
N LYS A 53 9.27 -4.94 -15.14
CA LYS A 53 10.44 -4.16 -15.59
C LYS A 53 11.75 -4.53 -14.86
N GLY A 54 11.72 -5.53 -13.98
CA GLY A 54 12.87 -5.92 -13.17
C GLY A 54 13.08 -5.07 -11.92
N PRO A 55 14.11 -5.39 -11.12
CA PRO A 55 14.37 -4.73 -9.84
C PRO A 55 14.97 -3.33 -10.01
N LEU A 56 14.57 -2.39 -9.14
CA LEU A 56 15.11 -1.03 -9.08
C LEU A 56 16.01 -0.83 -7.85
N ILE A 57 16.88 0.17 -7.91
CA ILE A 57 17.79 0.56 -6.82
C ILE A 57 17.24 1.81 -6.13
N TYR A 58 17.10 1.78 -4.81
CA TYR A 58 16.66 2.94 -4.04
C TYR A 58 17.69 4.07 -4.10
N ASN A 59 17.22 5.29 -4.41
CA ASN A 59 18.03 6.50 -4.49
C ASN A 59 17.65 7.48 -3.35
N PRO A 60 18.44 7.53 -2.25
CA PRO A 60 18.17 8.43 -1.12
C PRO A 60 18.65 9.88 -1.34
N GLU A 61 19.56 10.12 -2.29
CA GLU A 61 20.20 11.41 -2.52
C GLU A 61 19.32 12.38 -3.31
N ARG A 62 18.47 11.85 -4.19
CA ARG A 62 17.43 12.65 -4.85
C ARG A 62 16.40 13.04 -3.81
N GLY A 63 16.38 14.34 -3.52
CA GLY A 63 15.69 14.98 -2.41
C GLY A 63 14.33 14.36 -2.08
N GLN A 64 14.06 14.23 -0.79
CA GLN A 64 12.81 13.70 -0.28
C GLN A 64 11.68 14.75 -0.44
N GLU A 65 11.28 15.08 -1.67
CA GLU A 65 9.98 15.72 -1.86
C GLU A 65 8.95 14.94 -1.05
N LYS A 66 8.14 15.66 -0.26
CA LYS A 66 7.34 15.07 0.82
C LYS A 66 6.58 13.86 0.28
N CYS A 67 6.86 12.70 0.87
CA CYS A 67 6.21 11.43 0.53
C CYS A 67 6.40 10.91 -0.90
N LYS A 68 7.57 11.17 -1.47
CA LYS A 68 8.08 10.48 -2.67
C LYS A 68 9.20 9.52 -2.34
N VAL A 69 9.35 8.49 -3.17
CA VAL A 69 10.49 7.57 -3.16
C VAL A 69 11.01 7.46 -4.59
N TYR A 70 12.32 7.59 -4.74
CA TYR A 70 13.03 7.56 -6.01
C TYR A 70 13.76 6.24 -6.14
N CYS A 71 13.54 5.56 -7.26
CA CYS A 71 14.14 4.27 -7.56
C CYS A 71 14.77 4.32 -8.97
N ASN A 72 16.07 4.08 -9.08
CA ASN A 72 16.79 4.06 -10.35
C ASN A 72 16.72 2.67 -11.00
N GLU A 73 16.75 2.61 -12.32
CA GLU A 73 17.04 1.37 -13.03
C GLU A 73 18.50 0.94 -12.81
N GLN A 74 18.76 -0.36 -12.92
CA GLN A 74 20.12 -0.90 -12.71
C GLN A 74 21.05 -0.62 -13.89
N SER A 75 20.50 -0.66 -15.12
CA SER A 75 21.26 -0.62 -16.37
C SER A 75 21.09 0.69 -17.15
N SER A 76 20.38 1.67 -16.61
CA SER A 76 20.12 2.94 -17.29
C SER A 76 20.09 4.11 -16.30
N SER A 77 20.15 5.34 -16.81
CA SER A 77 19.95 6.56 -16.03
C SER A 77 18.47 6.86 -15.74
N MET A 78 17.56 5.97 -16.16
CA MET A 78 16.12 6.12 -15.94
C MET A 78 15.80 6.01 -14.45
N MET A 79 14.86 6.85 -14.03
CA MET A 79 14.42 6.96 -12.64
C MET A 79 12.91 6.91 -12.56
N TRP A 80 12.44 6.17 -11.58
CA TRP A 80 11.02 6.00 -11.26
C TRP A 80 10.69 6.71 -9.96
N ILE A 81 9.58 7.44 -9.97
CA ILE A 81 9.08 8.19 -8.81
C ILE A 81 7.78 7.55 -8.36
N PHE A 82 7.75 7.04 -7.14
CA PHE A 82 6.56 6.46 -6.54
C PHE A 82 6.08 7.29 -5.34
N ALA A 83 4.83 7.07 -4.96
CA ALA A 83 4.38 7.46 -3.63
C ALA A 83 5.18 6.68 -2.58
N ARG A 84 5.71 7.38 -1.58
CA ARG A 84 6.37 6.73 -0.45
C ARG A 84 5.31 5.92 0.32
N PRO A 85 5.57 4.64 0.63
CA PRO A 85 4.62 3.83 1.37
C PRO A 85 4.26 4.44 2.72
N ASP A 86 3.06 4.11 3.21
CA ASP A 86 2.56 4.65 4.46
C ASP A 86 3.46 4.27 5.66
N GLY A 87 3.57 5.20 6.61
CA GLY A 87 4.35 5.08 7.83
C GLY A 87 5.81 5.51 7.74
N PHE A 88 6.39 5.65 6.54
CA PHE A 88 7.77 6.12 6.41
C PHE A 88 7.86 7.61 6.77
N SER A 89 8.94 7.99 7.46
CA SER A 89 9.16 9.38 7.87
C SER A 89 9.20 10.33 6.67
N CYS A 90 8.59 11.51 6.82
CA CYS A 90 8.67 12.63 5.86
C CYS A 90 9.13 13.94 6.50
N SER A 91 9.19 13.97 7.84
CA SER A 91 9.79 15.03 8.67
C SER A 91 9.99 14.45 10.08
N PRO A 92 10.75 15.10 10.99
CA PRO A 92 11.10 14.50 12.28
C PRO A 92 9.91 13.98 13.11
N GLN A 93 8.72 14.58 13.02
CA GLN A 93 7.52 14.16 13.76
C GLN A 93 6.37 13.63 12.87
N ASN A 94 6.56 13.55 11.55
CA ASN A 94 5.49 13.15 10.63
C ASN A 94 5.90 12.00 9.72
N VAL A 95 4.90 11.24 9.30
CA VAL A 95 5.02 10.12 8.39
C VAL A 95 4.17 10.34 7.14
N CYS A 96 4.47 9.58 6.11
CA CYS A 96 3.60 9.49 4.95
C CYS A 96 2.35 8.69 5.29
N TYR A 97 1.20 9.24 4.97
CA TYR A 97 -0.07 8.54 5.07
C TYR A 97 -0.99 9.05 3.95
N LEU A 98 -1.49 8.13 3.12
CA LEU A 98 -2.32 8.47 1.96
C LEU A 98 -1.67 9.51 1.04
N GLY A 99 -0.35 9.40 0.85
CA GLY A 99 0.44 10.30 0.01
C GLY A 99 0.70 11.70 0.58
N ARG A 100 0.32 11.97 1.84
CA ARG A 100 0.55 13.25 2.52
C ARG A 100 1.48 13.08 3.72
N CYS A 101 2.22 14.14 4.05
CA CYS A 101 3.04 14.17 5.25
C CYS A 101 2.18 14.61 6.45
N THR A 102 1.87 13.68 7.34
CA THR A 102 0.94 13.89 8.46
C THR A 102 1.48 13.31 9.76
N ARG A 103 0.85 13.62 10.89
CA ARG A 103 1.08 12.86 12.13
C ARG A 103 0.80 11.37 11.89
N ARG A 104 1.53 10.51 12.58
CA ARG A 104 1.35 9.05 12.48
C ARG A 104 -0.07 8.67 12.90
N PRO A 105 -0.82 7.96 12.03
CA PRO A 105 -2.19 7.55 12.36
C PRO A 105 -2.18 6.38 13.34
N ASP A 106 -3.22 6.31 14.18
CA ASP A 106 -3.55 5.12 14.96
C ASP A 106 -4.40 4.18 14.09
N VAL A 107 -3.74 3.24 13.41
CA VAL A 107 -4.37 2.30 12.47
C VAL A 107 -5.40 1.41 13.19
N LYS A 108 -5.14 1.04 14.44
CA LYS A 108 -6.04 0.20 15.24
C LYS A 108 -7.32 0.96 15.58
N ARG A 109 -7.20 2.22 16.00
CA ARG A 109 -8.36 3.08 16.24
C ARG A 109 -9.18 3.30 14.98
N ILE A 110 -8.53 3.63 13.85
CA ILE A 110 -9.20 3.83 12.56
C ILE A 110 -9.98 2.57 12.15
N TYR A 111 -9.37 1.38 12.29
CA TYR A 111 -10.05 0.12 12.00
C TYR A 111 -11.29 -0.08 12.88
N ASN A 112 -11.16 0.13 14.20
CA ASN A 112 -12.27 -0.04 15.14
C ASN A 112 -13.42 0.92 14.83
N ASP A 113 -13.11 2.18 14.50
CA ASP A 113 -14.12 3.19 14.17
C ASP A 113 -14.85 2.83 12.87
N ALA A 114 -14.11 2.43 11.83
CA ALA A 114 -14.70 1.95 10.57
C ALA A 114 -15.60 0.72 10.78
N TYR A 115 -15.18 -0.21 11.63
CA TYR A 115 -15.95 -1.42 11.92
C TYR A 115 -17.25 -1.13 12.67
N ARG A 116 -17.24 -0.15 13.59
CA ARG A 116 -18.46 0.31 14.27
C ARG A 116 -19.46 0.93 13.28
N HIS A 117 -18.99 1.74 12.34
CA HIS A 117 -19.84 2.36 11.33
C HIS A 117 -20.48 1.38 10.34
N LEU A 118 -19.90 0.20 10.14
CA LEU A 118 -20.45 -0.83 9.25
C LEU A 118 -21.50 -1.73 9.93
N ARG A 119 -21.62 -1.65 11.26
CA ARG A 119 -22.58 -2.45 12.05
C ARG A 119 -23.83 -1.68 12.49
N ASN A 120 -23.83 -0.36 12.29
CA ASN A 120 -24.99 0.52 12.48
C ASN A 120 -25.62 0.83 11.13
#